data_AF-A0A7K2WGV2-F1
#
_entry.id   AF-A0A7K2WGV2-F1
#
_cell.length_a   1.000
_cell.length_b   1.000
_cell.length_c   1.000
_cell.angle_alpha   90.00
_cell.angle_beta   90.00
_cell.angle_gamma   90.00
#
_symmetry.space_group_name_H-M   'P 1'
#
loop_
_entity.id
_entity.type
_entity.pdbx_description
1 polymer ?
#
loop_
_entity_poly.entity_id
_entity_poly.type
_entity_poly.pdbx_seq_one_letter_code
_entity_poly.pdbx_strand_id
1 'polypeptide(L)'
;MGRTDLAEVASVGGFFMMRTEPPPGAHGALARVYEGGIAPLTARVDKVAARLRAPERRVAASVAQLGLAARLWSVALGCAVLGDTVPDLDPERLHWDPDLTTPDDLWLAGDRTFPATAATVRDVVQYGHLVPLAQALRRDGPVSPRLLWGNAASALAGAARELGAWGHR
;
A
#
# COMPACT_ATOMS: atom_id res chain seq x y z
N MET A 1 -16.91 -12.79 -16.25
CA MET A 1 -16.36 -12.46 -14.92
C MET A 1 -16.46 -10.95 -14.77
N GLY A 2 -17.21 -10.47 -13.78
CA GLY A 2 -17.53 -9.04 -13.64
C GLY A 2 -16.29 -8.25 -13.22
N ARG A 3 -16.16 -7.02 -13.74
CA ARG A 3 -15.13 -6.07 -13.29
C ARG A 3 -15.49 -5.60 -11.88
N THR A 4 -14.55 -5.64 -10.94
CA THR A 4 -14.75 -5.16 -9.57
C THR A 4 -15.20 -3.70 -9.57
N ASP A 5 -16.27 -3.37 -8.85
CA ASP A 5 -16.73 -1.99 -8.67
C ASP A 5 -15.85 -1.27 -7.63
N LEU A 6 -14.96 -0.41 -8.10
CA LEU A 6 -14.07 0.37 -7.24
C LEU A 6 -14.82 1.39 -6.38
N ALA A 7 -16.03 1.81 -6.77
CA ALA A 7 -16.85 2.68 -5.93
C ALA A 7 -17.38 1.93 -4.70
N GLU A 8 -17.81 0.67 -4.88
CA GLU A 8 -18.23 -0.20 -3.80
C GLU A 8 -17.07 -0.48 -2.84
N VAL A 9 -15.90 -0.84 -3.38
CA VAL A 9 -14.68 -1.03 -2.58
C VAL A 9 -14.31 0.23 -1.79
N ALA A 10 -14.41 1.42 -2.41
CA ALA A 10 -14.14 2.68 -1.73
C ALA A 10 -15.13 3.01 -0.60
N SER A 11 -16.34 2.44 -0.61
CA SER A 11 -17.34 2.64 0.45
C SER A 11 -16.95 2.02 1.80
N VAL A 12 -15.99 1.08 1.81
CA VAL A 12 -15.43 0.50 3.03
C VAL A 12 -14.64 1.57 3.82
N GLY A 13 -13.90 2.42 3.11
CA GLY A 13 -13.17 3.54 3.69
C GLY A 13 -12.03 4.07 2.80
N GLY A 14 -11.43 5.20 3.19
CA GLY A 14 -10.40 5.87 2.37
C GLY A 14 -9.17 5.00 2.04
N PHE A 15 -8.83 4.03 2.90
CA PHE A 15 -7.75 3.08 2.63
C PHE A 15 -8.07 2.03 1.56
N PHE A 16 -9.33 1.89 1.16
CA PHE A 16 -9.77 0.95 0.12
C PHE A 16 -9.88 1.62 -1.26
N MET A 17 -9.88 2.96 -1.31
CA MET A 17 -9.96 3.70 -2.57
C MET A 17 -8.64 3.60 -3.36
N MET A 18 -8.77 3.38 -4.67
CA MET A 18 -7.66 3.38 -5.63
C MET A 18 -7.98 4.36 -6.76
N ARG A 19 -7.03 5.24 -7.10
CA ARG A 19 -7.15 6.08 -8.30
C ARG A 19 -6.76 5.25 -9.53
N THR A 20 -7.55 5.34 -10.59
CA THR A 20 -7.27 4.71 -11.89
C THR A 20 -7.04 5.72 -13.00
N GLU A 21 -7.52 6.95 -12.84
CA GLU A 21 -7.25 8.05 -13.75
C GLU A 21 -5.89 8.69 -13.45
N PRO A 22 -5.09 9.05 -14.49
CA PRO A 22 -3.79 9.69 -14.29
C PRO A 22 -3.91 10.98 -13.46
N PRO A 23 -3.19 11.07 -12.33
CA PRO A 23 -3.15 12.30 -11.55
C PRO A 23 -2.30 13.37 -12.26
N PRO A 24 -2.56 14.67 -12.02
CA PRO A 24 -1.75 15.75 -12.59
C PRO A 24 -0.35 15.86 -11.96
N GLY A 25 -0.08 15.07 -10.91
CA GLY A 25 1.09 15.19 -10.02
C GLY A 25 2.26 14.28 -10.37
N ALA A 26 3.18 14.15 -9.41
CA ALA A 26 4.50 13.55 -9.60
C ALA A 26 4.56 12.05 -9.22
N HIS A 27 3.44 11.33 -9.30
CA HIS A 27 3.38 9.91 -8.94
C HIS A 27 4.42 9.09 -9.72
N GLY A 28 5.38 8.53 -8.99
CA GLY A 28 6.44 7.70 -9.56
C GLY A 28 6.14 6.22 -9.38
N ALA A 29 6.48 5.38 -10.36
CA ALA A 29 6.35 3.93 -10.24
C ALA A 29 7.13 3.41 -9.02
N LEU A 30 6.50 2.58 -8.21
CA LEU A 30 7.12 2.00 -7.01
C LEU A 30 8.34 1.12 -7.33
N ALA A 31 8.39 0.52 -8.53
CA ALA A 31 9.56 -0.19 -9.03
C ALA A 31 10.85 0.63 -8.88
N ARG A 32 10.81 1.93 -9.22
CA ARG A 32 11.98 2.82 -9.12
C ARG A 32 12.47 2.97 -7.67
N VAL A 33 11.55 3.01 -6.71
CA VAL A 33 11.90 3.06 -5.28
C VAL A 33 12.55 1.74 -4.86
N TYR A 34 11.99 0.62 -5.30
CA TYR A 34 12.49 -0.70 -4.97
C TYR A 34 13.87 -0.97 -5.59
N GLU A 35 14.15 -0.47 -6.78
CA GLU A 35 15.43 -0.64 -7.49
C GLU A 35 16.58 0.20 -6.93
N GLY A 36 16.31 1.22 -6.11
CA GLY A 36 17.39 2.05 -5.56
C GLY A 36 17.12 3.55 -5.54
N GLY A 37 16.08 4.02 -6.24
CA GLY A 37 15.61 5.40 -6.19
C GLY A 37 14.93 5.72 -4.87
N ILE A 38 15.66 5.65 -3.76
CA ILE A 38 15.13 5.71 -2.40
C ILE A 38 14.69 7.11 -1.96
N ALA A 39 15.07 8.17 -2.67
CA ALA A 39 14.82 9.56 -2.25
C ALA A 39 13.33 9.87 -1.92
N PRO A 40 12.31 9.40 -2.68
CA PRO A 40 10.91 9.54 -2.31
C PRO A 40 10.56 8.88 -0.97
N LEU A 41 11.14 7.71 -0.71
CA LEU A 41 10.94 6.98 0.54
C LEU A 41 11.62 7.68 1.71
N THR A 42 12.86 8.15 1.53
CA THR A 42 13.59 8.98 2.52
C THR A 42 12.78 10.22 2.88
N ALA A 43 12.29 10.96 1.88
CA ALA A 43 11.48 12.16 2.07
C ALA A 43 10.18 11.87 2.82
N ARG A 44 9.51 10.75 2.49
CA ARG A 44 8.32 10.29 3.23
C ARG A 44 8.63 10.03 4.69
N VAL A 45 9.72 9.32 4.98
CA VAL A 45 10.14 9.03 6.36
C VAL A 45 10.42 10.32 7.13
N ASP A 46 11.12 11.27 6.51
CA ASP A 46 11.46 12.55 7.16
C ASP A 46 10.20 13.39 7.42
N LYS A 47 9.24 13.40 6.49
CA LYS A 47 7.93 14.04 6.66
C LYS A 47 7.14 13.44 7.82
N VAL A 48 7.14 12.11 7.94
CA VAL A 48 6.51 11.41 9.06
C VAL A 48 7.24 11.71 10.37
N ALA A 49 8.58 11.75 10.36
CA ALA A 49 9.38 12.07 11.54
C ALA A 49 9.07 13.47 12.05
N ALA A 50 9.03 14.46 11.16
CA ALA A 50 8.68 15.84 11.49
C ALA A 50 7.26 15.93 12.07
N ARG A 51 6.28 15.29 11.43
CA ARG A 51 4.88 15.31 11.88
C ARG A 51 4.69 14.67 13.25
N LEU A 52 5.35 13.54 13.51
CA LEU A 52 5.24 12.82 14.77
C LEU A 52 6.16 13.38 15.87
N ARG A 53 7.07 14.30 15.52
CA ARG A 53 8.22 14.68 16.37
C ARG A 53 8.93 13.42 16.89
N ALA A 54 9.14 12.46 15.98
CA ALA A 54 9.60 11.14 16.35
C ALA A 54 10.98 11.24 17.02
N PRO A 55 11.18 10.60 18.19
CA PRO A 55 12.47 10.65 18.89
C PRO A 55 13.58 9.94 18.12
N GLU A 56 13.20 9.01 17.22
CA GLU A 56 14.12 8.28 16.37
C GLU A 56 13.54 8.09 14.97
N ARG A 57 14.37 8.25 13.94
CA ARG A 57 13.97 8.11 12.53
C ARG A 57 13.39 6.72 12.19
N ARG A 58 13.86 5.66 12.87
CA ARG A 58 13.32 4.29 12.70
C ARG A 58 11.84 4.16 13.08
N VAL A 59 11.36 4.97 14.01
CA VAL A 59 9.94 5.01 14.39
C VAL A 59 9.13 5.59 13.23
N ALA A 60 9.59 6.68 12.64
CA ALA A 60 8.97 7.28 11.47
C ALA A 60 9.01 6.34 10.25
N ALA A 61 10.11 5.62 10.04
CA ALA A 61 10.23 4.60 9.01
C ALA A 61 9.21 3.47 9.19
N SER A 62 9.05 2.99 10.42
CA SER A 62 8.03 2.01 10.79
C SER A 62 6.62 2.51 10.48
N VAL A 63 6.28 3.73 10.87
CA VAL A 63 4.95 4.32 10.63
C VAL A 63 4.69 4.57 9.15
N ALA A 64 5.69 5.07 8.40
CA ALA A 64 5.59 5.24 6.96
C ALA A 64 5.30 3.91 6.25
N GLN A 65 6.01 2.84 6.64
CA GLN A 65 5.81 1.51 6.11
C GLN A 65 4.45 0.93 6.48
N LEU A 66 4.01 1.09 7.73
CA LEU A 66 2.70 0.64 8.20
C LEU A 66 1.58 1.26 7.37
N GLY A 67 1.66 2.57 7.09
CA GLY A 67 0.68 3.28 6.26
C GLY A 67 0.59 2.71 4.84
N LEU A 68 1.73 2.51 4.18
CA LEU A 68 1.75 1.96 2.82
C LEU A 68 1.30 0.49 2.80
N ALA A 69 1.68 -0.31 3.81
CA ALA A 69 1.22 -1.69 3.94
C ALA A 69 -0.30 -1.77 4.15
N ALA A 70 -0.87 -0.89 4.97
CA ALA A 70 -2.32 -0.80 5.16
C ALA A 70 -3.03 -0.48 3.84
N ARG A 71 -2.49 0.42 3.03
CA ARG A 71 -3.05 0.75 1.71
C ARG A 71 -3.06 -0.44 0.76
N LEU A 72 -1.94 -1.14 0.65
CA LEU A 72 -1.81 -2.29 -0.23
C LEU A 72 -2.75 -3.43 0.19
N TRP A 73 -2.82 -3.73 1.49
CA TRP A 73 -3.75 -4.75 1.99
C TRP A 73 -5.21 -4.36 1.79
N SER A 74 -5.60 -3.13 2.14
CA SER A 74 -6.99 -2.69 2.00
C SER A 74 -7.47 -2.74 0.55
N VAL A 75 -6.69 -2.25 -0.41
CA VAL A 75 -7.07 -2.29 -1.83
C VAL A 75 -7.20 -3.73 -2.33
N ALA A 76 -6.19 -4.58 -2.09
CA ALA A 76 -6.20 -5.94 -2.59
C ALA A 76 -7.30 -6.81 -1.96
N LEU A 77 -7.48 -6.70 -0.63
CA LEU A 77 -8.54 -7.44 0.07
C LEU A 77 -9.93 -6.91 -0.27
N GLY A 78 -10.12 -5.59 -0.35
CA GLY A 78 -11.39 -5.01 -0.73
C GLY A 78 -11.84 -5.49 -2.10
N CYS A 79 -10.95 -5.44 -3.09
CA CYS A 79 -11.30 -5.94 -4.42
C CYS A 79 -11.58 -7.44 -4.42
N ALA A 80 -10.77 -8.23 -3.70
CA ALA A 80 -10.93 -9.67 -3.61
C ALA A 80 -12.26 -10.09 -2.97
N VAL A 81 -12.68 -9.39 -1.90
CA VAL A 81 -13.87 -9.71 -1.13
C VAL A 81 -15.14 -9.21 -1.82
N LEU A 82 -15.12 -8.02 -2.43
CA LEU A 82 -16.31 -7.41 -3.01
C LEU A 82 -16.52 -7.71 -4.50
N GLY A 83 -15.47 -8.07 -5.26
CA GLY A 83 -15.55 -8.15 -6.72
C GLY A 83 -14.83 -9.32 -7.38
N ASP A 84 -14.51 -10.38 -6.64
CA ASP A 84 -13.90 -11.64 -7.11
C ASP A 84 -12.59 -11.54 -7.91
N THR A 85 -11.96 -10.36 -7.94
CA THR A 85 -10.67 -10.13 -8.60
C THR A 85 -9.73 -9.30 -7.74
N VAL A 86 -8.42 -9.48 -7.96
CA VAL A 86 -7.36 -8.69 -7.34
C VAL A 86 -6.71 -7.83 -8.43
N PRO A 87 -6.58 -6.50 -8.24
CA PRO A 87 -5.88 -5.68 -9.20
C PRO A 87 -4.42 -6.11 -9.33
N ASP A 88 -3.89 -6.11 -10.54
CA ASP A 88 -2.47 -6.32 -10.81
C ASP A 88 -1.68 -5.10 -10.33
N LEU A 89 -1.25 -5.11 -9.06
CA LEU A 89 -0.39 -4.09 -8.47
C LEU A 89 1.08 -4.31 -8.89
N ASP A 90 1.36 -4.50 -10.18
CA ASP A 90 2.74 -4.51 -10.66
C ASP A 90 3.46 -3.22 -10.19
N PRO A 91 4.64 -3.30 -9.53
CA PRO A 91 5.39 -2.11 -9.12
C PRO A 91 5.73 -1.13 -10.24
N GLU A 92 5.76 -1.57 -11.51
CA GLU A 92 5.94 -0.69 -12.67
C GLU A 92 4.67 0.12 -12.99
N ARG A 93 3.50 -0.36 -12.57
CA ARG A 93 2.18 0.21 -12.86
C ARG A 93 1.51 0.84 -11.65
N LEU A 94 1.97 0.51 -10.44
CA LEU A 94 1.51 1.14 -9.21
C LEU A 94 2.41 2.34 -8.88
N HIS A 95 1.87 3.52 -9.13
CA HIS A 95 2.57 4.78 -8.89
C HIS A 95 2.20 5.35 -7.51
N TRP A 96 3.20 5.95 -6.87
CA TRP A 96 3.09 6.51 -5.54
C TRP A 96 3.64 7.94 -5.49
N ASP A 97 2.94 8.82 -4.77
CA ASP A 97 3.40 10.16 -4.43
C ASP A 97 3.66 10.23 -2.90
N PRO A 98 4.92 10.41 -2.45
CA PRO A 98 5.27 10.46 -1.04
C PRO A 98 4.74 11.71 -0.31
N ASP A 99 4.35 12.74 -1.04
CA ASP A 99 3.87 14.00 -0.48
C ASP A 99 2.38 14.01 -0.19
N LEU A 100 1.63 13.16 -0.88
CA LEU A 100 0.20 13.02 -0.69
C LEU A 100 -0.12 12.05 0.45
N THR A 101 -1.38 12.08 0.88
CA THR A 101 -1.93 11.12 1.83
C THR A 101 -3.03 10.32 1.18
N THR A 102 -3.30 9.14 1.72
CA THR A 102 -4.48 8.35 1.43
C THR A 102 -5.75 9.21 1.36
N PRO A 103 -6.58 9.10 0.32
CA PRO A 103 -6.52 8.09 -0.75
C PRO A 103 -5.68 8.48 -1.99
N ASP A 104 -5.14 9.69 -2.05
CA ASP A 104 -4.54 10.26 -3.26
C ASP A 104 -3.06 9.90 -3.47
N ASP A 105 -2.49 9.18 -2.50
CA ASP A 105 -1.10 8.72 -2.51
C ASP A 105 -0.80 7.68 -3.60
N LEU A 106 -1.79 6.88 -4.02
CA LEU A 106 -1.62 5.80 -4.98
C LEU A 106 -2.48 5.99 -6.24
N TRP A 107 -1.86 5.68 -7.38
CA TRP A 107 -2.51 5.57 -8.68
C TRP A 107 -2.08 4.28 -9.38
N LEU A 108 -3.04 3.52 -9.90
CA LEU A 108 -2.80 2.32 -10.67
C LEU A 108 -3.03 2.58 -12.16
N ALA A 109 -2.00 2.39 -12.97
CA ALA A 109 -2.08 2.54 -14.42
C ALA A 109 -2.60 1.24 -15.08
N GLY A 110 -3.79 1.30 -15.67
CA GLY A 110 -4.44 0.18 -16.37
C GLY A 110 -5.30 -0.71 -15.47
N ASP A 111 -5.95 -1.70 -16.06
CA ASP A 111 -7.09 -2.41 -15.46
C ASP A 111 -6.92 -3.94 -15.38
N ARG A 112 -5.72 -4.47 -15.63
CA ARG A 112 -5.44 -5.91 -15.47
C ARG A 112 -5.74 -6.37 -14.05
N THR A 113 -6.37 -7.54 -13.95
CA THR A 113 -6.69 -8.19 -12.68
C THR A 113 -6.35 -9.68 -12.71
N PHE A 114 -6.32 -10.29 -11.53
CA PHE A 114 -6.13 -11.71 -11.31
C PHE A 114 -7.33 -12.30 -10.53
N PRO A 115 -7.54 -13.63 -10.55
CA PRO A 115 -8.56 -14.27 -9.73
C PRO A 115 -8.34 -14.03 -8.23
N ALA A 116 -9.41 -13.74 -7.48
CA ALA A 116 -9.36 -13.53 -6.03
C ALA A 116 -9.11 -14.82 -5.26
N THR A 117 -7.84 -15.16 -5.06
CA THR A 117 -7.42 -16.23 -4.16
C THR A 117 -6.48 -15.70 -3.09
N ALA A 118 -6.42 -16.36 -1.93
CA ALA A 118 -5.47 -16.01 -0.88
C ALA A 118 -4.01 -16.04 -1.38
N ALA A 119 -3.69 -16.95 -2.31
CA ALA A 119 -2.38 -17.01 -2.96
C ALA A 119 -2.14 -15.77 -3.82
N THR A 120 -3.10 -15.38 -4.67
CA THR A 120 -3.02 -14.15 -5.49
C THR A 120 -2.80 -12.91 -4.62
N VAL A 121 -3.61 -12.72 -3.58
CA VAL A 121 -3.50 -11.55 -2.69
C VAL A 121 -2.13 -11.52 -2.02
N ARG A 122 -1.65 -12.66 -1.53
CA ARG A 122 -0.31 -12.77 -0.94
C ARG A 122 0.77 -12.43 -1.96
N ASP A 123 0.69 -12.98 -3.17
CA ASP A 123 1.75 -12.81 -4.16
C ASP A 123 1.84 -11.35 -4.64
N VAL A 124 0.68 -10.73 -4.92
CA VAL A 124 0.58 -9.32 -5.32
C VAL A 124 1.04 -8.38 -4.20
N VAL A 125 0.57 -8.56 -2.97
CA VAL A 125 0.88 -7.60 -1.88
C VAL A 125 2.21 -7.93 -1.19
N GLN A 126 2.36 -9.15 -0.68
CA GLN A 126 3.52 -9.49 0.15
C GLN A 126 4.79 -9.54 -0.68
N TYR A 127 4.80 -10.31 -1.77
CA TYR A 127 6.01 -10.48 -2.59
C TYR A 127 6.20 -9.33 -3.59
N GLY A 128 5.10 -8.81 -4.18
CA GLY A 128 5.16 -7.66 -5.07
C GLY A 128 5.59 -6.36 -4.38
N HIS A 129 5.25 -6.16 -3.10
CA HIS A 129 5.51 -4.88 -2.44
C HIS A 129 6.12 -4.96 -1.05
N LEU A 130 5.57 -5.75 -0.12
CA LEU A 130 6.00 -5.64 1.28
C LEU A 130 7.45 -6.11 1.48
N VAL A 131 7.87 -7.15 0.77
CA VAL A 131 9.26 -7.61 0.76
C VAL A 131 10.22 -6.55 0.18
N PRO A 132 10.03 -6.04 -1.07
CA PRO A 132 10.94 -5.04 -1.62
C PRO A 132 10.88 -3.69 -0.88
N LEU A 133 9.71 -3.28 -0.38
CA LEU A 133 9.58 -2.08 0.47
C LEU A 133 10.41 -2.21 1.75
N ALA A 134 10.35 -3.37 2.42
CA ALA A 134 11.14 -3.62 3.61
C ALA A 134 12.64 -3.60 3.33
N GLN A 135 13.05 -4.11 2.16
CA GLN A 135 14.45 -4.02 1.72
C GLN A 135 14.88 -2.58 1.43
N ALA A 136 14.04 -1.78 0.78
CA ALA A 136 14.31 -0.37 0.50
C ALA A 136 14.48 0.45 1.78
N LEU A 137 13.59 0.30 2.76
CA LEU A 137 13.69 0.97 4.06
C LEU A 137 14.95 0.60 4.83
N ARG A 138 15.37 -0.67 4.75
CA ARG A 138 16.59 -1.13 5.41
C ARG A 138 17.87 -0.61 4.76
N ARG A 139 17.82 -0.24 3.48
CA ARG A 139 18.91 0.46 2.81
C ARG A 139 18.97 1.94 3.23
N ASP A 140 17.81 2.55 3.46
CA ASP A 140 17.68 3.94 3.92
C ASP A 140 18.08 4.15 5.39
N GLY A 141 17.94 3.13 6.24
CA GLY A 141 18.40 3.21 7.63
C GLY A 141 18.11 1.98 8.50
N PRO A 142 18.59 1.99 9.76
CA PRO A 142 18.43 0.87 10.67
C PRO A 142 16.97 0.72 11.12
N VAL A 143 16.29 -0.29 10.57
CA VAL A 143 14.95 -0.73 11.00
C VAL A 143 14.91 -2.25 11.12
N SER A 144 14.25 -2.76 12.15
CA SER A 144 14.16 -4.20 12.42
C SER A 144 13.29 -4.90 11.37
N PRO A 145 13.78 -5.97 10.70
CA PRO A 145 12.96 -6.77 9.80
C PRO A 145 11.70 -7.33 10.50
N ARG A 146 11.83 -7.75 11.76
CA ARG A 146 10.71 -8.28 12.55
C ARG A 146 9.64 -7.22 12.79
N LEU A 147 10.02 -5.97 13.00
CA LEU A 147 9.08 -4.86 13.16
C LEU A 147 8.27 -4.62 11.88
N LEU A 148 8.94 -4.61 10.72
CA LEU A 148 8.27 -4.43 9.43
C LEU A 148 7.28 -5.55 9.12
N TRP A 149 7.61 -6.80 9.47
CA TRP A 149 6.65 -7.91 9.40
C TRP A 149 5.49 -7.77 10.38
N GLY A 150 5.76 -7.28 11.60
CA GLY A 150 4.71 -6.97 12.59
C GLY A 150 3.74 -5.89 12.10
N ASN A 151 4.25 -4.87 11.42
CA ASN A 151 3.43 -3.83 10.78
C ASN A 151 2.60 -4.41 9.63
N ALA A 152 3.21 -5.22 8.75
CA ALA A 152 2.50 -5.89 7.67
C ALA A 152 1.34 -6.75 8.17
N ALA A 153 1.55 -7.52 9.24
CA ALA A 153 0.52 -8.34 9.87
C ALA A 153 -0.57 -7.49 10.54
N SER A 154 -0.19 -6.43 11.26
CA SER A 154 -1.13 -5.50 11.88
C SER A 154 -2.00 -4.77 10.86
N ALA A 155 -1.41 -4.35 9.74
CA ALA A 155 -2.10 -3.74 8.61
C ALA A 155 -3.11 -4.69 7.97
N LEU A 156 -2.72 -5.94 7.73
CA LEU A 156 -3.60 -7.00 7.22
C LEU A 156 -4.80 -7.22 8.14
N ALA A 157 -4.55 -7.40 9.44
CA ALA A 157 -5.61 -7.58 10.44
C ALA A 157 -6.52 -6.34 10.55
N GLY A 158 -5.97 -5.14 10.38
CA GLY A 158 -6.71 -3.89 10.29
C GLY A 158 -7.68 -3.88 9.11
N ALA A 159 -7.18 -4.13 7.91
CA ALA A 159 -8.00 -4.18 6.69
C ALA A 159 -9.12 -5.22 6.77
N ALA A 160 -8.82 -6.42 7.28
CA ALA A 160 -9.82 -7.47 7.47
C ALA A 160 -10.93 -7.07 8.46
N ARG A 161 -10.58 -6.36 9.54
CA ARG A 161 -11.55 -5.87 10.52
C ARG A 161 -12.47 -4.80 9.93
N GLU A 162 -11.92 -3.86 9.15
CA GLU A 162 -12.73 -2.83 8.47
C GLU A 162 -13.73 -3.46 7.49
N LEU A 163 -13.31 -4.47 6.74
CA LEU A 163 -14.21 -5.23 5.85
C LEU A 163 -15.31 -5.95 6.63
N GLY A 164 -14.95 -6.64 7.72
CA GLY A 164 -15.94 -7.31 8.57
C GLY A 164 -16.93 -6.32 9.20
N ALA A 165 -16.45 -5.16 9.65
CA ALA A 165 -17.31 -4.12 10.20
C ALA A 165 -18.22 -3.50 9.14
N TRP A 166 -17.73 -3.29 7.91
CA TRP A 166 -18.53 -2.77 6.79
C TRP A 166 -19.65 -3.73 6.39
N GLY A 167 -19.37 -5.05 6.31
CA GLY A 167 -20.38 -6.05 5.95
C GLY A 167 -21.47 -6.28 7.00
N HIS A 168 -21.33 -5.69 8.20
CA HIS A 168 -22.34 -5.71 9.26
C HIS A 168 -23.16 -4.41 9.36
N ARG A 169 -22.89 -3.42 8.50
CA ARG A 169 -23.68 -2.18 8.41
C ARG A 169 -24.90 -2.38 7.52
#